data_AF-A0AAE2YGC7-F1
#
_entry.id   AF-A0AAE2YGC7-F1
#
_cell.length_a   1.000
_cell.length_b   1.000
_cell.length_c   1.000
_cell.angle_alpha   90.00
_cell.angle_beta   90.00
_cell.angle_gamma   90.00
#
_symmetry.space_group_name_H-M   'P 1'
#
loop_
_entity.id
_entity.type
_entity.pdbx_description
1 polymer ?
#
loop_
_entity_poly.entity_id
_entity_poly.type
_entity_poly.pdbx_seq_one_letter_code
_entity_poly.pdbx_strand_id
1 'polypeptide(L)'
;FSRHPGVLFLDELTNVSRDDVVAAAYKILQDKRVGDVRFHPGVWVVAAGNTPEHSSVARRLPAPLVNRLLLVKFPAPTLEKWVGFMDENYAVWDRRVFAYLKMFPGDFIAVPDVETLENFPTPRSWTRVAVRLPELEEDWEAVGALCRGYLGDEVGGKFLALLSMNVPDIDEVLEDPEGFGELTFEQRHLLCVALAGWLEADVERRARKALPLIKLMLSEYRELFMFLKTVMKQGSAEKLFRFLLREAGSDLMPLLRDIAGFLNVFSPPLGSIGFSGEHEAGGGTWPVFGHAD
;
A
#
# COMPACT_ATOMS: atom_id res chain seq x y z
N PHE A 1 20.28 -10.03 28.56
CA PHE A 1 20.69 -8.74 27.98
C PHE A 1 22.01 -8.17 28.52
N SER A 2 22.53 -8.58 29.69
CA SER A 2 23.79 -8.04 30.22
C SER A 2 25.07 -8.62 29.60
N ARG A 3 25.00 -9.80 28.98
CA ARG A 3 26.17 -10.56 28.50
C ARG A 3 26.44 -10.48 27.00
N HIS A 4 25.45 -10.10 26.20
CA HIS A 4 25.53 -10.14 24.74
C HIS A 4 24.89 -8.90 24.13
N PRO A 5 25.37 -8.44 22.96
CA PRO A 5 24.71 -7.39 22.18
C PRO A 5 23.33 -7.85 21.68
N GLY A 6 22.47 -6.91 21.29
CA GLY A 6 21.14 -7.24 20.75
C GLY A 6 20.18 -6.04 20.70
N VAL A 7 18.92 -6.32 20.39
CA VAL A 7 17.83 -5.33 20.40
C VAL A 7 16.83 -5.70 21.49
N LEU A 8 16.53 -4.76 22.38
CA LEU A 8 15.40 -4.81 23.28
C LEU A 8 14.28 -3.95 22.69
N PHE A 9 13.21 -4.60 22.23
CA PHE A 9 12.04 -3.93 21.68
C PHE A 9 10.92 -3.87 22.72
N LEU A 10 10.48 -2.65 23.04
CA LEU A 10 9.37 -2.38 23.96
C LEU A 10 8.16 -1.93 23.13
N ASP A 11 7.18 -2.80 22.99
CA ASP A 11 5.95 -2.47 22.28
C ASP A 11 4.95 -1.74 23.19
N GLU A 12 4.07 -0.94 22.60
CA GLU A 12 2.99 -0.22 23.27
C GLU A 12 3.41 0.65 24.48
N LEU A 13 4.59 1.29 24.41
CA LEU A 13 5.13 2.10 25.50
C LEU A 13 4.15 3.18 25.99
N THR A 14 3.32 3.72 25.09
CA THR A 14 2.35 4.77 25.40
C THR A 14 1.06 4.24 26.03
N ASN A 15 0.79 2.94 26.00
CA ASN A 15 -0.40 2.32 26.63
C ASN A 15 -0.19 2.04 28.12
N VAL A 16 1.03 2.22 28.63
CA VAL A 16 1.38 1.93 30.02
C VAL A 16 0.67 2.92 30.96
N SER A 17 -0.25 2.40 31.76
CA SER A 17 -1.10 3.21 32.63
C SER A 17 -0.63 3.33 34.08
N ARG A 18 0.27 2.44 34.52
CA ARG A 18 0.75 2.39 35.91
C ARG A 18 2.10 3.10 36.07
N ASP A 19 2.18 3.99 37.04
CA ASP A 19 3.35 4.87 37.27
C ASP A 19 4.64 4.09 37.57
N ASP A 20 4.53 2.94 38.25
CA ASP A 20 5.66 2.07 38.55
C ASP A 20 6.27 1.43 37.29
N VAL A 21 5.42 1.02 36.35
CA VAL A 21 5.85 0.47 35.05
C VAL A 21 6.45 1.56 34.17
N VAL A 22 5.90 2.77 34.21
CA VAL A 22 6.44 3.95 33.51
C VAL A 22 7.85 4.29 34.02
N ALA A 23 8.04 4.34 35.34
CA ALA A 23 9.35 4.59 35.95
C ALA A 23 10.39 3.51 35.60
N ALA A 24 9.97 2.25 35.57
CA ALA A 24 10.81 1.14 35.15
C ALA A 24 11.18 1.25 33.66
N ALA A 25 10.23 1.57 32.79
CA ALA A 25 10.46 1.78 31.36
C ALA A 25 11.48 2.91 31.12
N TYR A 26 11.44 3.99 31.91
CA TYR A 26 12.40 5.09 31.79
C TYR A 26 13.81 4.67 32.15
N LYS A 27 13.96 3.90 33.24
CA LYS A 27 15.23 3.35 33.67
C LYS A 27 15.80 2.39 32.62
N ILE A 28 14.94 1.63 31.95
CA ILE A 28 15.32 0.75 30.83
C ILE A 28 15.77 1.55 29.61
N LEU A 29 15.00 2.57 29.22
CA LEU A 29 15.25 3.37 28.02
C LEU A 29 16.51 4.23 28.14
N GLN A 30 16.72 4.87 29.29
CA GLN A 30 17.83 5.81 29.48
C GLN A 30 19.07 5.13 30.05
N ASP A 31 18.92 4.37 31.14
CA ASP A 31 20.08 3.84 31.86
C ASP A 31 20.49 2.44 31.36
N LYS A 32 19.76 1.90 30.38
CA LYS A 32 19.96 0.55 29.83
C LYS A 32 20.16 -0.48 30.95
N ARG A 33 19.26 -0.49 31.94
CA ARG A 33 19.35 -1.37 33.12
C ARG A 33 17.99 -1.83 33.62
N VAL A 34 17.97 -2.98 34.28
CA VAL A 34 16.83 -3.47 35.07
C VAL A 34 17.33 -3.80 36.47
N GLY A 35 16.74 -3.17 37.48
CA GLY A 35 17.29 -3.21 38.84
C GLY A 35 18.72 -2.64 38.85
N ASP A 36 19.68 -3.47 39.29
CA ASP A 36 21.11 -3.15 39.34
C ASP A 36 21.91 -3.76 38.17
N VAL A 37 21.24 -4.50 37.29
CA VAL A 37 21.87 -5.16 36.15
C VAL A 37 21.87 -4.22 34.95
N ARG A 38 23.06 -3.76 34.55
CA ARG A 38 23.25 -3.04 33.28
C ARG A 38 23.19 -3.98 32.09
N PHE A 39 22.65 -3.50 30.99
CA PHE A 39 22.69 -4.19 29.71
C PHE A 39 24.11 -4.17 29.14
N HIS A 40 24.39 -5.12 28.26
CA HIS A 40 25.61 -5.12 27.49
C HIS A 40 25.69 -3.81 26.66
N PRO A 41 26.86 -3.15 26.51
CA PRO A 41 26.97 -1.88 25.80
C PRO A 41 26.42 -1.91 24.36
N GLY A 42 26.55 -3.06 23.68
CA GLY A 42 25.99 -3.30 22.35
C GLY A 42 24.48 -3.56 22.30
N VAL A 43 23.72 -3.29 23.37
CA VAL A 43 22.25 -3.39 23.34
C VAL A 43 21.64 -2.08 22.85
N TRP A 44 20.80 -2.19 21.83
CA TRP A 44 19.92 -1.13 21.36
C TRP A 44 18.56 -1.28 22.04
N VAL A 45 18.00 -0.20 22.57
CA VAL A 45 16.64 -0.18 23.12
C VAL A 45 15.77 0.59 22.15
N VAL A 46 14.74 -0.06 21.63
CA VAL A 46 13.78 0.50 20.68
C VAL A 46 12.41 0.40 21.33
N ALA A 47 11.62 1.46 21.26
CA ALA A 47 10.25 1.44 21.75
C ALA A 47 9.28 1.90 20.67
N ALA A 48 8.13 1.23 20.60
CA ALA A 48 6.99 1.62 19.78
C ALA A 48 5.86 2.13 20.67
N GLY A 49 5.04 3.01 20.12
CA GLY A 49 3.88 3.55 20.80
C GLY A 49 3.04 4.36 19.82
N ASN A 50 1.74 4.37 20.07
CA ASN A 50 0.80 5.20 19.33
C ASN A 50 0.77 6.60 19.92
N THR A 51 0.45 7.59 19.08
CA THR A 51 0.13 8.92 19.61
C THR A 51 -1.30 8.93 20.17
N PRO A 52 -1.64 9.84 21.10
CA PRO A 52 -3.00 9.96 21.62
C PRO A 52 -4.06 10.25 20.55
N GLU A 53 -3.64 10.82 19.42
CA GLU A 53 -4.51 11.08 18.27
C GLU A 53 -4.87 9.78 17.50
N HIS A 54 -4.12 8.70 17.69
CA HIS A 54 -4.32 7.41 17.00
C HIS A 54 -4.76 6.29 17.94
N SER A 55 -4.81 6.51 19.26
CA SER A 55 -5.22 5.50 20.23
C SER A 55 -5.76 6.14 21.51
N SER A 56 -6.98 5.76 21.90
CA SER A 56 -7.66 6.22 23.12
C SER A 56 -6.90 5.89 24.41
N VAL A 57 -6.14 4.80 24.39
CA VAL A 57 -5.36 4.33 25.55
C VAL A 57 -3.93 4.90 25.56
N ALA A 58 -3.50 5.58 24.50
CA ALA A 58 -2.16 6.13 24.41
C ALA A 58 -2.01 7.43 25.21
N ARG A 59 -0.96 7.48 26.03
CA ARG A 59 -0.58 8.64 26.83
C ARG A 59 0.60 9.37 26.21
N ARG A 60 0.64 10.69 26.39
CA ARG A 60 1.80 11.50 26.01
C ARG A 60 2.99 11.14 26.89
N LEU A 61 4.14 10.91 26.27
CA LEU A 61 5.40 10.78 26.98
C LEU A 61 5.78 12.14 27.60
N PRO A 62 6.27 12.20 28.84
CA PRO A 62 6.73 13.44 29.45
C PRO A 62 7.87 14.07 28.66
N ALA A 63 7.87 15.40 28.54
CA ALA A 63 8.88 16.14 27.79
C ALA A 63 10.34 15.80 28.18
N PRO A 64 10.70 15.59 29.47
CA PRO A 64 12.05 15.20 29.83
C PRO A 64 12.50 13.85 29.26
N LEU A 65 11.57 12.90 29.09
CA LEU A 65 11.87 11.61 28.47
C LEU A 65 12.03 11.79 26.97
N VAL A 66 11.11 12.51 26.33
CA VAL A 66 11.16 12.79 24.89
C VAL A 66 12.50 13.42 24.50
N ASN A 67 13.01 14.37 25.30
CA ASN A 67 14.30 15.03 25.04
C ASN A 67 15.54 14.12 25.16
N ARG A 68 15.36 12.87 25.59
CA ARG A 68 16.44 11.87 25.75
C ARG A 68 16.30 10.70 24.76
N LEU A 69 15.30 10.73 23.88
CA LEU A 69 15.02 9.70 22.91
C LEU A 69 15.15 10.24 21.49
N LEU A 70 15.59 9.38 20.57
CA LEU A 70 15.39 9.61 19.14
C LEU A 70 13.95 9.24 18.79
N LEU A 71 13.13 10.25 18.45
CA LEU A 71 11.77 10.02 17.99
C LEU A 71 11.75 9.82 16.47
N VAL A 72 11.32 8.63 16.04
CA VAL A 72 11.05 8.32 14.63
C VAL A 72 9.55 8.22 14.45
N LYS A 73 8.97 9.06 13.58
CA LYS A 73 7.55 9.01 13.25
C LYS A 73 7.33 8.11 12.04
N PHE A 74 6.45 7.12 12.20
CA PHE A 74 6.01 6.26 11.11
C PHE A 74 4.61 6.69 10.67
N PRO A 75 4.45 7.36 9.53
CA PRO A 75 3.13 7.69 9.02
C PRO A 75 2.39 6.40 8.61
N ALA A 76 1.06 6.47 8.60
CA ALA A 76 0.25 5.42 8.00
C ALA A 76 0.71 5.16 6.55
N PRO A 77 0.71 3.89 6.08
CA PRO A 77 1.08 3.59 4.72
C PRO A 77 0.11 4.29 3.76
N THR A 78 0.59 4.65 2.57
CA THR A 78 -0.30 5.03 1.48
C THR A 78 -0.86 3.77 0.82
N LEU A 79 -1.98 3.90 0.11
CA LEU A 79 -2.57 2.80 -0.64
C LEU A 79 -1.57 2.24 -1.68
N GLU A 80 -0.76 3.11 -2.29
CA GLU A 80 0.27 2.75 -3.29
C GLU A 80 1.40 1.90 -2.68
N LYS A 81 1.83 2.23 -1.45
CA LYS A 81 2.83 1.41 -0.74
C LYS A 81 2.25 0.07 -0.32
N TRP A 82 0.97 0.06 0.08
CA TRP A 82 0.30 -1.18 0.46
C TRP A 82 0.11 -2.12 -0.74
N VAL A 83 -0.31 -1.62 -1.91
CA VAL A 83 -0.42 -2.48 -3.10
C VAL A 83 0.93 -3.01 -3.55
N GLY A 84 2.01 -2.23 -3.46
CA GLY A 84 3.38 -2.71 -3.70
C GLY A 84 3.78 -3.83 -2.74
N PHE A 85 3.49 -3.68 -1.45
CA PHE A 85 3.66 -4.74 -0.46
C PHE A 85 2.84 -5.99 -0.82
N MET A 86 1.59 -5.83 -1.26
CA MET A 86 0.73 -6.95 -1.66
C MET A 86 1.33 -7.71 -2.84
N ASP A 87 1.79 -6.99 -3.88
CA ASP A 87 2.41 -7.58 -5.08
C ASP A 87 3.74 -8.30 -4.78
N GLU A 88 4.52 -7.80 -3.81
CA GLU A 88 5.80 -8.41 -3.42
C GLU A 88 5.64 -9.65 -2.53
N ASN A 89 4.60 -9.69 -1.69
CA ASN A 89 4.49 -10.69 -0.61
C ASN A 89 3.43 -11.75 -0.87
N TYR A 90 2.49 -11.52 -1.80
CA TYR A 90 1.41 -12.45 -2.09
C TYR A 90 1.33 -12.76 -3.59
N ALA A 91 1.58 -14.01 -3.95
CA ALA A 91 1.50 -14.46 -5.34
C ALA A 91 0.09 -14.34 -5.93
N VAL A 92 -0.93 -14.54 -5.07
CA VAL A 92 -2.35 -14.45 -5.42
C VAL A 92 -3.04 -13.60 -4.37
N TRP A 93 -3.72 -12.54 -4.82
CA TRP A 93 -4.61 -11.71 -4.01
C TRP A 93 -5.62 -11.02 -4.94
N ASP A 94 -6.81 -10.70 -4.43
CA ASP A 94 -7.90 -10.15 -5.24
C ASP A 94 -7.76 -8.64 -5.46
N ARG A 95 -7.48 -8.25 -6.71
CA ARG A 95 -7.23 -6.87 -7.10
C ARG A 95 -8.49 -5.99 -7.11
N ARG A 96 -9.69 -6.58 -6.99
CA ARG A 96 -10.93 -5.81 -6.79
C ARG A 96 -10.89 -5.03 -5.47
N VAL A 97 -10.13 -5.50 -4.47
CA VAL A 97 -9.87 -4.74 -3.23
C VAL A 97 -9.18 -3.41 -3.52
N PHE A 98 -8.14 -3.43 -4.37
CA PHE A 98 -7.43 -2.21 -4.72
C PHE A 98 -8.30 -1.26 -5.56
N ALA A 99 -9.11 -1.81 -6.46
CA ALA A 99 -10.09 -1.01 -7.20
C ALA A 99 -11.10 -0.32 -6.29
N TYR A 100 -11.68 -1.06 -5.36
CA TYR A 100 -12.58 -0.52 -4.35
C TYR A 100 -11.92 0.63 -3.58
N LEU A 101 -10.70 0.44 -3.08
CA LEU A 101 -9.99 1.44 -2.29
C LEU A 101 -9.54 2.67 -3.09
N LYS A 102 -9.42 2.57 -4.41
CA LYS A 102 -9.22 3.74 -5.28
C LYS A 102 -10.50 4.55 -5.44
N MET A 103 -11.67 3.90 -5.48
CA MET A 103 -12.97 4.57 -5.54
C MET A 103 -13.38 5.15 -4.17
N PHE A 104 -13.04 4.46 -3.09
CA PHE A 104 -13.39 4.81 -1.71
C PHE A 104 -12.14 4.91 -0.82
N PRO A 105 -11.26 5.91 -1.03
CA PRO A 105 -9.98 5.99 -0.31
C PRO A 105 -10.12 6.17 1.20
N GLY A 106 -11.25 6.74 1.67
CA GLY A 106 -11.56 6.86 3.10
C GLY A 106 -11.72 5.51 3.80
N ASP A 107 -12.05 4.46 3.05
CA ASP A 107 -12.24 3.12 3.60
C ASP A 107 -10.93 2.34 3.74
N PHE A 108 -9.78 2.88 3.32
CA PHE A 108 -8.49 2.22 3.48
C PHE A 108 -8.08 2.10 4.96
N ILE A 109 -8.32 3.18 5.72
CA ILE A 109 -8.12 3.26 7.15
C ILE A 109 -9.32 4.03 7.73
N ALA A 110 -10.29 3.29 8.27
CA ALA A 110 -11.50 3.86 8.86
C ALA A 110 -11.62 3.39 10.31
N VAL A 111 -10.89 4.06 11.20
CA VAL A 111 -10.92 3.76 12.64
C VAL A 111 -12.18 4.38 13.24
N PRO A 112 -13.01 3.64 13.98
CA PRO A 112 -14.20 4.19 14.61
C PRO A 112 -13.81 5.14 15.76
N ASP A 113 -14.61 6.19 15.97
CA ASP A 113 -14.40 7.16 17.07
C ASP A 113 -14.69 6.56 18.46
N VAL A 114 -15.47 5.48 18.50
CA VAL A 114 -15.87 4.77 19.71
C VAL A 114 -15.47 3.30 19.63
N GLU A 115 -15.10 2.71 20.76
CA GLU A 115 -14.82 1.27 20.83
C GLU A 115 -16.11 0.47 20.58
N THR A 116 -16.04 -0.48 19.64
CA THR A 116 -17.15 -1.36 19.28
C THR A 116 -16.69 -2.83 19.33
N LEU A 117 -17.65 -3.75 19.20
CA LEU A 117 -17.37 -5.18 19.02
C LEU A 117 -17.17 -5.56 17.54
N GLU A 118 -17.25 -4.59 16.64
CA GLU A 118 -17.09 -4.78 15.20
C GLU A 118 -15.63 -4.60 14.79
N ASN A 119 -15.20 -5.35 13.78
CA ASN A 119 -13.96 -5.06 13.10
C ASN A 119 -14.08 -3.77 12.27
N PHE A 120 -12.95 -3.25 11.83
CA PHE A 120 -12.92 -2.05 11.00
C PHE A 120 -11.79 -2.08 9.95
N PRO A 121 -11.88 -1.23 8.92
CA PRO A 121 -10.90 -1.21 7.84
C PRO A 121 -9.55 -0.67 8.29
N THR A 122 -8.53 -1.47 8.02
CA THR A 122 -7.10 -1.18 8.22
C THR A 122 -6.33 -1.87 7.09
N PRO A 123 -5.07 -1.51 6.82
CA PRO A 123 -4.28 -2.20 5.81
C PRO A 123 -4.17 -3.72 6.10
N ARG A 124 -4.15 -4.09 7.40
CA ARG A 124 -4.13 -5.48 7.85
C ARG A 124 -5.43 -6.23 7.57
N SER A 125 -6.60 -5.63 7.84
CA SER A 125 -7.88 -6.28 7.53
C SER A 125 -8.13 -6.37 6.03
N TRP A 126 -7.74 -5.35 5.26
CA TRP A 126 -7.77 -5.42 3.80
C TRP A 126 -6.87 -6.51 3.24
N THR A 127 -5.65 -6.67 3.74
CA THR A 127 -4.77 -7.80 3.36
C THR A 127 -5.47 -9.13 3.62
N ARG A 128 -6.12 -9.31 4.78
CA ARG A 128 -6.82 -10.54 5.13
C ARG A 128 -8.01 -10.85 4.22
N VAL A 129 -8.75 -9.84 3.78
CA VAL A 129 -9.83 -10.00 2.79
C VAL A 129 -9.24 -10.35 1.44
N ALA A 130 -8.27 -9.57 0.97
CA ALA A 130 -7.70 -9.69 -0.37
C ALA A 130 -7.07 -11.06 -0.65
N VAL A 131 -6.41 -11.67 0.35
CA VAL A 131 -5.75 -12.98 0.17
C VAL A 131 -6.70 -14.16 0.33
N ARG A 132 -7.80 -14.00 1.06
CA ARG A 132 -8.78 -15.08 1.30
C ARG A 132 -9.91 -15.11 0.29
N LEU A 133 -10.26 -13.96 -0.30
CA LEU A 133 -11.34 -13.88 -1.26
C LEU A 133 -11.18 -14.87 -2.44
N PRO A 134 -9.97 -15.08 -3.00
CA PRO A 134 -9.78 -16.09 -4.05
C PRO A 134 -10.02 -17.54 -3.61
N GLU A 135 -10.01 -17.84 -2.30
CA GLU A 135 -10.22 -19.19 -1.74
C GLU A 135 -11.72 -19.54 -1.62
N LEU A 136 -12.61 -18.55 -1.72
CA LEU A 136 -14.05 -18.72 -1.44
C LEU A 136 -14.91 -18.92 -2.70
N GLU A 137 -14.33 -18.80 -3.89
CA GLU A 137 -15.05 -18.92 -5.17
C GLU A 137 -16.35 -18.08 -5.19
N GLU A 138 -17.48 -18.69 -5.58
CA GLU A 138 -18.81 -18.06 -5.61
C GLU A 138 -19.67 -18.36 -4.36
N ASP A 139 -19.05 -18.77 -3.24
CA ASP A 139 -19.75 -18.87 -1.96
C ASP A 139 -20.03 -17.46 -1.40
N TRP A 140 -21.12 -16.85 -1.89
CA TRP A 140 -21.52 -15.48 -1.53
C TRP A 140 -21.87 -15.31 -0.05
N GLU A 141 -22.26 -16.38 0.64
CA GLU A 141 -22.47 -16.35 2.08
C GLU A 141 -21.13 -16.21 2.81
N ALA A 142 -20.15 -17.05 2.46
CA ALA A 142 -18.80 -16.97 3.01
C ALA A 142 -18.09 -15.66 2.64
N VAL A 143 -18.25 -15.17 1.40
CA VAL A 143 -17.71 -13.88 0.95
C VAL A 143 -18.30 -12.73 1.76
N GLY A 144 -19.62 -12.75 2.00
CA GLY A 144 -20.29 -11.76 2.84
C GLY A 144 -19.77 -11.78 4.28
N ALA A 145 -19.62 -12.97 4.86
CA ALA A 145 -19.07 -13.14 6.21
C ALA A 145 -17.61 -12.69 6.30
N LEU A 146 -16.78 -12.97 5.28
CA LEU A 146 -15.39 -12.53 5.20
C LEU A 146 -15.29 -11.00 5.18
N CYS A 147 -16.04 -10.36 4.28
CA CYS A 147 -16.02 -8.91 4.09
C CYS A 147 -16.46 -8.18 5.36
N ARG A 148 -17.63 -8.52 5.91
CA ARG A 148 -18.16 -7.89 7.13
C ARG A 148 -17.33 -8.23 8.37
N GLY A 149 -16.88 -9.48 8.47
CA GLY A 149 -16.10 -9.96 9.60
C GLY A 149 -14.74 -9.28 9.75
N TYR A 150 -14.10 -8.85 8.65
CA TYR A 150 -12.81 -8.14 8.69
C TYR A 150 -12.92 -6.62 8.54
N LEU A 151 -13.94 -6.10 7.86
CA LEU A 151 -14.05 -4.67 7.52
C LEU A 151 -15.16 -3.95 8.30
N GLY A 152 -15.96 -4.66 9.09
CA GLY A 152 -17.16 -4.11 9.72
C GLY A 152 -18.35 -4.10 8.77
N ASP A 153 -19.55 -3.88 9.31
CA ASP A 153 -20.78 -4.04 8.55
C ASP A 153 -20.95 -2.99 7.44
N GLU A 154 -20.52 -1.75 7.69
CA GLU A 154 -20.64 -0.66 6.73
C GLU A 154 -19.73 -0.88 5.52
N VAL A 155 -18.41 -0.93 5.74
CA VAL A 155 -17.42 -1.04 4.65
C VAL A 155 -17.44 -2.43 4.04
N GLY A 156 -17.61 -3.48 4.86
CA GLY A 156 -17.79 -4.83 4.35
C GLY A 156 -19.04 -4.97 3.47
N GLY A 157 -20.13 -4.30 3.84
CA GLY A 157 -21.36 -4.25 3.03
C GLY A 157 -21.19 -3.51 1.71
N LYS A 158 -20.54 -2.33 1.73
CA LYS A 158 -20.20 -1.57 0.50
C LYS A 158 -19.33 -2.38 -0.45
N PHE A 159 -18.28 -3.02 0.07
CA PHE A 159 -17.38 -3.84 -0.74
C PHE A 159 -18.09 -5.08 -1.29
N LEU A 160 -18.92 -5.75 -0.50
CA LEU A 160 -19.73 -6.87 -0.95
C LEU A 160 -20.67 -6.47 -2.11
N ALA A 161 -21.37 -5.34 -1.97
CA ALA A 161 -22.25 -4.84 -3.03
C ALA A 161 -21.51 -4.59 -4.34
N LEU A 162 -20.27 -4.09 -4.26
CA LEU A 162 -19.40 -3.92 -5.42
C LEU A 162 -18.99 -5.26 -6.03
N LEU A 163 -18.60 -6.24 -5.21
CA LEU A 163 -18.23 -7.58 -5.70
C LEU A 163 -19.39 -8.28 -6.44
N SER A 164 -20.61 -8.08 -5.97
CA SER A 164 -21.82 -8.70 -6.55
C SER A 164 -22.37 -7.96 -7.79
N MET A 165 -21.71 -6.90 -8.27
CA MET A 165 -22.14 -6.20 -9.47
C MET A 165 -21.98 -7.09 -10.71
N ASN A 166 -23.01 -7.09 -11.57
CA ASN A 166 -22.90 -7.71 -12.88
C ASN A 166 -22.01 -6.85 -13.77
N VAL A 167 -20.91 -7.42 -14.24
CA VAL A 167 -19.94 -6.78 -15.14
C VAL A 167 -19.86 -7.67 -16.39
N PRO A 168 -19.98 -7.10 -17.60
CA PRO A 168 -19.89 -7.89 -18.83
C PRO A 168 -18.57 -8.64 -18.94
N ASP A 169 -18.58 -9.76 -19.64
CA ASP A 169 -17.36 -10.50 -19.93
C ASP A 169 -16.43 -9.69 -20.83
N ILE A 170 -15.12 -9.91 -20.69
CA ILE A 170 -14.13 -9.19 -21.51
C ILE A 170 -14.40 -9.42 -23.00
N ASP A 171 -14.71 -10.65 -23.41
CA ASP A 171 -14.97 -10.94 -24.82
C ASP A 171 -16.21 -10.20 -25.35
N GLU A 172 -17.26 -10.02 -24.54
CA GLU A 172 -18.45 -9.23 -24.92
C GLU A 172 -18.10 -7.76 -25.19
N VAL A 173 -17.31 -7.14 -24.30
CA VAL A 173 -16.89 -5.74 -24.46
C VAL A 173 -15.87 -5.58 -25.60
N LEU A 174 -15.11 -6.62 -25.94
CA LEU A 174 -14.21 -6.56 -27.09
C LEU A 174 -14.96 -6.68 -28.43
N GLU A 175 -16.12 -7.35 -28.45
CA GLU A 175 -17.00 -7.41 -29.61
C GLU A 175 -17.76 -6.10 -29.83
N ASP A 176 -18.17 -5.43 -28.76
CA ASP A 176 -18.76 -4.09 -28.78
C ASP A 176 -18.06 -3.12 -27.80
N PRO A 177 -16.95 -2.48 -28.22
CA PRO A 177 -16.25 -1.53 -27.38
C PRO A 177 -17.07 -0.29 -27.02
N GLU A 178 -18.04 0.13 -27.84
CA GLU A 178 -18.85 1.32 -27.56
C GLU A 178 -19.77 1.12 -26.34
N GLY A 179 -20.23 -0.12 -26.14
CA GLY A 179 -20.97 -0.52 -24.93
C GLY A 179 -20.22 -0.26 -23.61
N PHE A 180 -18.89 -0.09 -23.65
CA PHE A 180 -18.11 0.34 -22.48
C PHE A 180 -18.61 1.67 -21.88
N GLY A 181 -19.10 2.58 -22.72
CA GLY A 181 -19.63 3.88 -22.27
C GLY A 181 -20.96 3.80 -21.53
N GLU A 182 -21.72 2.73 -21.73
CA GLU A 182 -23.03 2.52 -21.10
C GLU A 182 -22.90 1.98 -19.66
N LEU A 183 -21.73 1.47 -19.29
CA LEU A 183 -21.45 0.91 -17.97
C LEU A 183 -21.39 2.00 -16.89
N THR A 184 -21.86 1.65 -15.69
CA THR A 184 -21.73 2.52 -14.52
C THR A 184 -20.26 2.77 -14.20
N PHE A 185 -20.01 3.77 -13.34
CA PHE A 185 -18.66 4.08 -12.89
C PHE A 185 -17.98 2.86 -12.26
N GLU A 186 -18.66 2.16 -11.36
CA GLU A 186 -18.14 0.99 -10.64
C GLU A 186 -17.93 -0.19 -11.59
N GLN A 187 -18.86 -0.44 -12.52
CA GLN A 187 -18.74 -1.49 -13.52
C GLN A 187 -17.51 -1.28 -14.41
N ARG A 188 -17.23 -0.04 -14.84
CA ARG A 188 -16.03 0.27 -15.62
C ARG A 188 -14.74 0.02 -14.84
N HIS A 189 -14.72 0.32 -13.54
CA HIS A 189 -13.55 0.04 -12.69
C HIS A 189 -13.32 -1.45 -12.49
N LEU A 190 -14.40 -2.21 -12.23
CA LEU A 190 -14.33 -3.66 -12.14
C LEU A 190 -13.90 -4.30 -13.47
N LEU A 191 -14.42 -3.80 -14.59
CA LEU A 191 -14.00 -4.25 -15.90
C LEU A 191 -12.52 -3.94 -16.15
N CYS A 192 -11.99 -2.81 -15.68
CA CYS A 192 -10.55 -2.54 -15.77
C CYS A 192 -9.71 -3.56 -14.97
N VAL A 193 -10.20 -4.03 -13.83
CA VAL A 193 -9.53 -5.11 -13.06
C VAL A 193 -9.57 -6.43 -13.84
N ALA A 194 -10.74 -6.80 -14.37
CA ALA A 194 -10.89 -8.00 -15.19
C ALA A 194 -10.02 -7.93 -16.45
N LEU A 195 -9.99 -6.77 -17.12
CA LEU A 195 -9.18 -6.51 -18.30
C LEU A 195 -7.69 -6.57 -17.98
N ALA A 196 -7.26 -6.07 -16.81
CA ALA A 196 -5.87 -6.19 -16.37
C ALA A 196 -5.47 -7.67 -16.20
N GLY A 197 -6.25 -8.44 -15.44
CA GLY A 197 -6.00 -9.87 -15.26
C GLY A 197 -6.03 -10.64 -16.59
N TRP A 198 -6.96 -10.28 -17.48
CA TRP A 198 -7.03 -10.83 -18.82
C TRP A 198 -5.78 -10.46 -19.64
N LEU A 199 -5.39 -9.19 -19.74
CA LEU A 199 -4.19 -8.77 -20.47
C LEU A 199 -2.92 -9.45 -19.93
N GLU A 200 -2.79 -9.60 -18.62
CA GLU A 200 -1.59 -10.17 -17.97
C GLU A 200 -1.28 -11.61 -18.35
N ALA A 201 -2.27 -12.39 -18.78
CA ALA A 201 -2.04 -13.76 -19.22
C ALA A 201 -1.20 -13.84 -20.51
N ASP A 202 -1.31 -12.87 -21.42
CA ASP A 202 -0.51 -12.75 -22.64
C ASP A 202 -0.60 -11.32 -23.20
N VAL A 203 0.21 -10.41 -22.63
CA VAL A 203 0.06 -8.96 -22.83
C VAL A 203 0.05 -8.56 -24.30
N GLU A 204 0.99 -9.04 -25.12
CA GLU A 204 1.08 -8.58 -26.51
C GLU A 204 -0.08 -9.11 -27.37
N ARG A 205 -0.38 -10.42 -27.26
CA ARG A 205 -1.47 -11.03 -28.04
C ARG A 205 -2.82 -10.46 -27.65
N ARG A 206 -3.07 -10.32 -26.35
CA ARG A 206 -4.34 -9.85 -25.80
C ARG A 206 -4.50 -8.34 -26.00
N ALA A 207 -3.45 -7.54 -25.87
CA ALA A 207 -3.51 -6.12 -26.21
C ALA A 207 -3.83 -5.87 -27.69
N ARG A 208 -3.34 -6.73 -28.60
CA ARG A 208 -3.70 -6.66 -30.02
C ARG A 208 -5.19 -6.89 -30.25
N LYS A 209 -5.80 -7.88 -29.57
CA LYS A 209 -7.25 -8.12 -29.63
C LYS A 209 -8.05 -6.98 -28.98
N ALA A 210 -7.57 -6.46 -27.85
CA ALA A 210 -8.22 -5.37 -27.12
C ALA A 210 -7.92 -3.97 -27.65
N LEU A 211 -7.20 -3.85 -28.78
CA LEU A 211 -6.76 -2.56 -29.28
C LEU A 211 -7.92 -1.57 -29.49
N PRO A 212 -9.07 -1.94 -30.09
CA PRO A 212 -10.21 -1.02 -30.23
C PRO A 212 -10.68 -0.42 -28.91
N LEU A 213 -10.87 -1.25 -27.88
CA LEU A 213 -11.25 -0.81 -26.54
C LEU A 213 -10.15 0.08 -25.91
N ILE A 214 -8.88 -0.30 -26.02
CA ILE A 214 -7.78 0.50 -25.49
C ILE A 214 -7.71 1.87 -26.17
N LYS A 215 -7.96 1.94 -27.49
CA LYS A 215 -8.04 3.21 -28.23
C LYS A 215 -9.19 4.07 -27.72
N LEU A 216 -10.38 3.48 -27.53
CA LEU A 216 -11.53 4.18 -26.94
C LEU A 216 -11.17 4.73 -25.54
N MET A 217 -10.55 3.91 -24.69
CA MET A 217 -10.13 4.33 -23.36
C MET A 217 -9.09 5.46 -23.40
N LEU A 218 -8.09 5.39 -24.29
CA LEU A 218 -7.08 6.45 -24.42
C LEU A 218 -7.67 7.78 -24.89
N SER A 219 -8.64 7.72 -25.80
CA SER A 219 -9.27 8.89 -26.42
C SER A 219 -10.32 9.54 -25.52
N GLU A 220 -11.20 8.75 -24.92
CA GLU A 220 -12.40 9.23 -24.22
C GLU A 220 -12.37 9.00 -22.71
N TYR A 221 -11.66 7.96 -22.25
CA TYR A 221 -11.68 7.53 -20.84
C TYR A 221 -10.26 7.44 -20.25
N ARG A 222 -9.45 8.49 -20.45
CA ARG A 222 -8.02 8.48 -20.11
C ARG A 222 -7.77 8.11 -18.64
N GLU A 223 -8.60 8.59 -17.72
CA GLU A 223 -8.51 8.23 -16.30
C GLU A 223 -8.69 6.73 -16.07
N LEU A 224 -9.59 6.07 -16.80
CA LEU A 224 -9.78 4.62 -16.72
C LEU A 224 -8.61 3.85 -17.35
N PHE A 225 -7.97 4.39 -18.40
CA PHE A 225 -6.72 3.81 -18.91
C PHE A 225 -5.57 3.94 -17.88
N MET A 226 -5.46 5.09 -17.20
CA MET A 226 -4.49 5.27 -16.13
C MET A 226 -4.78 4.35 -14.94
N PHE A 227 -6.05 4.15 -14.63
CA PHE A 227 -6.50 3.20 -13.63
C PHE A 227 -6.14 1.76 -14.03
N LEU A 228 -6.44 1.33 -15.27
CA LEU A 228 -6.03 0.04 -15.84
C LEU A 228 -4.52 -0.18 -15.65
N LYS A 229 -3.70 0.80 -16.04
CA LYS A 229 -2.24 0.75 -15.85
C LYS A 229 -1.84 0.60 -14.38
N THR A 230 -2.59 1.20 -13.46
CA THR A 230 -2.30 1.17 -12.02
C THR A 230 -2.71 -0.17 -11.41
N VAL A 231 -3.81 -0.77 -11.87
CA VAL A 231 -4.22 -2.11 -11.44
C VAL A 231 -3.43 -3.22 -12.11
N MET A 232 -2.62 -2.97 -13.14
CA MET A 232 -1.73 -4.01 -13.70
C MET A 232 -0.44 -4.14 -12.88
N LYS A 233 0.14 -5.34 -12.87
CA LYS A 233 1.52 -5.59 -12.42
C LYS A 233 2.48 -4.71 -13.21
N GLN A 234 3.46 -4.12 -12.53
CA GLN A 234 4.38 -3.15 -13.15
C GLN A 234 5.00 -3.65 -14.46
N GLY A 235 5.56 -4.86 -14.47
CA GLY A 235 6.18 -5.44 -15.68
C GLY A 235 5.19 -5.71 -16.83
N SER A 236 3.92 -5.99 -16.52
CA SER A 236 2.87 -6.16 -17.52
C SER A 236 2.40 -4.83 -18.09
N ALA A 237 2.26 -3.81 -17.24
CA ALA A 237 1.96 -2.44 -17.66
C ALA A 237 3.04 -1.88 -18.61
N GLU A 238 4.32 -2.09 -18.30
CA GLU A 238 5.45 -1.68 -19.16
C GLU A 238 5.45 -2.41 -20.51
N LYS A 239 5.07 -3.69 -20.54
CA LYS A 239 4.91 -4.46 -21.79
C LYS A 239 3.75 -3.92 -22.62
N LEU A 240 2.61 -3.64 -22.00
CA LEU A 240 1.44 -3.05 -22.65
C LEU A 240 1.81 -1.70 -23.27
N PHE A 241 2.50 -0.85 -22.51
CA PHE A 241 2.90 0.46 -22.98
C PHE A 241 3.86 0.39 -24.19
N ARG A 242 4.86 -0.49 -24.14
CA ARG A 242 5.76 -0.76 -25.27
C ARG A 242 5.04 -1.33 -26.49
N PHE A 243 4.01 -2.16 -26.28
CA PHE A 243 3.14 -2.62 -27.36
C PHE A 243 2.39 -1.44 -28.01
N LEU A 244 1.75 -0.59 -27.21
CA LEU A 244 0.98 0.56 -27.71
C LEU A 244 1.85 1.56 -28.46
N LEU A 245 3.08 1.84 -27.99
CA LEU A 245 4.02 2.71 -28.71
C LEU A 245 4.39 2.19 -30.12
N ARG A 246 4.24 0.89 -30.37
CA ARG A 246 4.52 0.27 -31.68
C ARG A 246 3.28 0.19 -32.57
N GLU A 247 2.11 -0.06 -31.98
CA GLU A 247 0.91 -0.53 -32.72
C GLU A 247 -0.29 0.43 -32.67
N ALA A 248 -0.32 1.41 -31.75
CA ALA A 248 -1.50 2.24 -31.53
C ALA A 248 -1.86 3.19 -32.70
N GLY A 249 -0.94 3.38 -33.65
CA GLY A 249 -1.10 4.34 -34.75
C GLY A 249 -0.59 5.74 -34.40
N SER A 250 -0.32 6.57 -35.41
CA SER A 250 0.26 7.90 -35.24
C SER A 250 -0.66 8.89 -34.50
N ASP A 251 -1.96 8.66 -34.58
CA ASP A 251 -3.04 9.42 -33.95
C ASP A 251 -2.97 9.41 -32.41
N LEU A 252 -2.55 8.28 -31.83
CA LEU A 252 -2.45 8.13 -30.37
C LEU A 252 -1.06 8.43 -29.81
N MET A 253 -0.07 8.69 -30.67
CA MET A 253 1.31 8.98 -30.23
C MET A 253 1.44 10.22 -29.34
N PRO A 254 0.72 11.34 -29.57
CA PRO A 254 0.75 12.48 -28.64
C PRO A 254 0.26 12.08 -27.24
N LEU A 255 -0.87 11.38 -27.16
CA LEU A 255 -1.46 10.91 -25.91
C LEU A 255 -0.53 9.95 -25.16
N LEU A 256 0.04 8.98 -25.87
CA LEU A 256 0.99 8.04 -25.29
C LEU A 256 2.27 8.75 -24.82
N ARG A 257 2.78 9.75 -25.54
CA ARG A 257 3.96 10.51 -25.11
C ARG A 257 3.69 11.34 -23.87
N ASP A 258 2.52 11.98 -23.79
CA ASP A 258 2.11 12.71 -22.60
C ASP A 258 2.10 11.77 -21.38
N ILE A 259 1.46 10.61 -21.52
CA ILE A 259 1.41 9.57 -20.48
C ILE A 259 2.83 9.05 -20.16
N ALA A 260 3.70 8.83 -21.15
CA ALA A 260 5.08 8.37 -20.95
C ALA A 260 5.89 9.35 -20.08
N GLY A 261 5.70 10.66 -20.32
CA GLY A 261 6.34 11.72 -19.56
C GLY A 261 5.92 11.73 -18.09
N PHE A 262 4.65 11.43 -17.80
CA PHE A 262 4.15 11.28 -16.42
C PHE A 262 4.67 10.02 -15.72
N LEU A 263 5.00 8.98 -16.48
CA LEU A 263 5.32 7.65 -15.93
C LEU A 263 6.82 7.38 -15.75
N ASN A 264 7.72 8.30 -16.10
CA ASN A 264 9.18 8.11 -16.06
C ASN A 264 9.66 6.80 -16.72
N VAL A 265 8.93 6.31 -17.73
CA VAL A 265 9.21 5.03 -18.43
C VAL A 265 10.54 5.07 -19.20
N PHE A 266 11.18 6.25 -19.29
CA PHE A 266 12.50 6.46 -19.88
C PHE A 266 13.62 6.74 -18.87
N SER A 267 13.38 6.66 -17.56
CA SER A 267 14.51 6.73 -16.61
C SER A 267 15.28 5.40 -16.66
N PRO A 268 16.58 5.39 -17.04
CA PRO A 268 17.37 4.17 -16.89
C PRO A 268 17.36 3.74 -15.42
N PRO A 269 17.53 2.43 -15.12
CA PRO A 269 17.76 2.02 -13.74
C PRO A 269 18.90 2.89 -13.22
N LEU A 270 18.77 3.41 -12.00
CA LEU A 270 19.86 4.11 -11.31
C LEU A 270 21.02 3.13 -11.23
N GLY A 271 21.87 3.14 -12.26
CA GLY A 271 23.15 2.47 -12.29
C GLY A 271 23.92 3.02 -11.11
N SER A 272 24.49 2.10 -10.34
CA SER A 272 25.40 2.37 -9.24
C SER A 272 26.26 3.60 -9.52
N ILE A 273 25.90 4.74 -8.92
CA ILE A 273 26.80 5.89 -8.86
C ILE A 273 27.90 5.47 -7.90
N GLY A 274 28.97 4.94 -8.48
CA GLY A 274 30.25 4.83 -7.82
C GLY A 274 30.73 6.24 -7.51
N PHE A 275 30.84 6.56 -6.21
CA PHE A 275 31.48 7.78 -5.77
C PHE A 275 33.01 7.56 -5.81
N SER A 276 33.66 8.06 -6.85
CA SER A 276 35.09 8.43 -6.81
C SER A 276 35.16 9.95 -6.73
N GLY A 277 35.61 10.46 -5.58
CA GLY A 277 35.63 11.89 -5.27
C GLY A 277 36.68 12.70 -6.01
N GLU A 278 36.51 14.02 -6.00
CA GLU A 278 37.44 14.95 -5.37
C GLU A 278 36.77 16.32 -5.17
N HIS A 279 37.20 17.01 -4.13
CA HIS A 279 36.60 18.18 -3.50
C HIS A 279 36.80 19.48 -4.29
N GLU A 280 35.81 20.39 -4.25
CA GLU A 280 36.08 21.79 -3.86
C GLU A 280 34.83 22.50 -3.27
N ALA A 281 35.04 23.00 -2.05
CA ALA A 281 34.30 23.90 -1.15
C ALA A 281 32.90 24.44 -1.50
N GLY A 282 31.93 24.17 -0.60
CA GLY A 282 30.71 24.98 -0.47
C GLY A 282 29.60 24.38 0.41
N GLY A 283 29.81 24.31 1.73
CA GLY A 283 28.71 24.28 2.72
C GLY A 283 28.16 22.92 3.14
N GLY A 284 28.60 22.43 4.32
CA GLY A 284 27.81 21.56 5.19
C GLY A 284 28.05 20.05 5.09
N THR A 285 29.25 19.58 5.42
CA THR A 285 29.54 18.15 5.64
C THR A 285 29.50 17.76 7.12
N TRP A 286 28.92 16.60 7.35
CA TRP A 286 28.82 15.80 8.58
C TRP A 286 30.19 15.38 9.15
N PRO A 287 30.21 14.84 10.38
CA PRO A 287 30.94 13.59 10.59
C PRO A 287 30.15 12.51 11.37
N VAL A 288 30.17 11.30 10.79
CA VAL A 288 30.56 9.99 11.34
C VAL A 288 30.78 9.86 12.87
N PHE A 289 30.19 8.79 13.41
CA PHE A 289 30.37 8.07 14.70
C PHE A 289 31.22 8.68 15.82
N GLY A 290 30.62 8.72 17.01
CA GLY A 290 31.33 8.80 18.29
C GLY A 290 30.43 8.39 19.44
N HIS A 291 30.85 7.38 20.21
CA HIS A 291 30.36 7.11 21.55
C HIS A 291 30.36 8.41 22.39
N ALA A 292 29.33 8.60 23.21
CA ALA A 292 29.35 9.58 24.28
C ALA A 292 28.85 8.89 25.56
N ASP A 293 29.83 8.57 26.41
CA ASP A 293 29.86 8.26 27.85
C ASP A 293 28.62 7.67 28.55
#